data_AF-A1URJ9-F1
#
_entry.id   AF-A1URJ9-F1
#
_cell.length_a   1.000
_cell.length_b   1.000
_cell.length_c   1.000
_cell.angle_alpha   90.00
_cell.angle_beta   90.00
_cell.angle_gamma   90.00
#
_symmetry.space_group_name_H-M   'P 1'
#
loop_
_entity.id
_entity.type
_entity.pdbx_description
1 polymer ?
#
loop_
_entity_poly.entity_id
_entity_poly.type
_entity_poly.pdbx_seq_one_letter_code
_entity_poly.pdbx_strand_id
1 'polypeptide(L)'
;MNKKPPKSYMSEEEREKLKARGISPSDIYVFESRAADKANDEKTSWEWLAMGELPAHALLGLKKRCGAQFIRDMGFPTKKADAEYGPDWLDRDIIIAGVHF
;
A
#
# COMPACT_ATOMS: atom_id res chain seq x y z
N MET A 1 12.55 -1.06 8.19
CA MET A 1 11.44 -2.02 8.05
C MET A 1 11.97 -3.41 8.34
N ASN A 2 11.61 -4.01 9.48
CA ASN A 2 11.94 -5.42 9.81
C ASN A 2 10.65 -6.27 9.85
N LYS A 3 9.72 -6.04 8.90
CA LYS A 3 8.54 -6.92 8.75
C LYS A 3 8.97 -8.13 7.92
N LYS A 4 8.67 -9.34 8.40
CA LYS A 4 8.82 -10.55 7.58
C LYS A 4 7.91 -10.41 6.35
N PRO A 5 8.38 -10.83 5.16
CA PRO A 5 7.54 -10.78 3.96
C PRO A 5 6.30 -11.68 4.16
N PRO A 6 5.10 -11.25 3.72
CA PRO A 6 3.90 -12.06 3.69
C PRO A 6 4.05 -13.29 2.80
N LYS A 7 3.01 -14.13 2.78
CA LYS A 7 2.95 -15.27 1.84
C LYS A 7 3.07 -14.76 0.40
N SER A 8 4.05 -15.27 -0.34
CA SER A 8 4.21 -14.98 -1.77
C SER A 8 3.19 -15.80 -2.56
N TYR A 9 2.43 -15.14 -3.43
CA TYR A 9 1.57 -15.80 -4.41
C TYR A 9 2.17 -15.75 -5.82
N MET A 10 3.13 -14.85 -6.04
CA MET A 10 3.92 -14.82 -7.26
C MET A 10 5.09 -15.81 -7.18
N SER A 11 5.38 -16.47 -8.30
CA SER A 11 6.54 -17.35 -8.42
C SER A 11 7.85 -16.57 -8.47
N GLU A 12 8.96 -17.23 -8.14
CA GLU A 12 10.28 -16.62 -8.22
C GLU A 12 10.62 -16.20 -9.67
N GLU A 13 10.23 -17.00 -10.66
CA GLU A 13 10.42 -16.67 -12.08
C GLU A 13 9.70 -15.38 -12.51
N GLU A 14 8.45 -15.18 -12.07
CA GLU A 14 7.70 -13.96 -12.33
C GLU A 14 8.35 -12.75 -11.65
N ARG A 15 8.83 -12.94 -10.41
CA ARG A 15 9.54 -11.89 -9.67
C ARG A 15 10.84 -11.48 -10.38
N GLU A 16 11.63 -12.45 -10.84
CA GLU A 16 12.86 -12.18 -11.61
C GLU A 16 12.57 -11.52 -12.95
N LYS A 17 11.48 -11.88 -13.65
CA LYS A 17 11.04 -11.19 -14.87
C LYS A 17 10.72 -9.72 -14.61
N LEU A 18 10.08 -9.39 -13.48
CA LEU A 18 9.80 -8.00 -13.11
C LEU A 18 11.09 -7.23 -12.81
N LYS A 19 12.02 -7.84 -12.08
CA LYS A 19 13.34 -7.23 -11.81
C LYS A 19 14.11 -6.98 -13.10
N ALA A 20 14.14 -7.95 -14.03
CA ALA A 20 14.80 -7.83 -15.32
C ALA A 20 14.19 -6.72 -16.20
N ARG A 21 12.91 -6.36 -15.97
CA ARG A 21 12.24 -5.22 -16.62
C ARG A 21 12.52 -3.87 -15.94
N GLY A 22 13.35 -3.84 -14.91
CA GLY A 22 13.68 -2.63 -14.15
C GLY A 22 12.59 -2.20 -13.16
N ILE A 23 11.66 -3.08 -12.80
CA ILE A 23 10.63 -2.78 -11.80
C ILE A 23 11.28 -2.69 -10.42
N SER A 24 10.96 -1.63 -9.69
CA SER A 24 11.55 -1.40 -8.36
C SER A 24 11.06 -2.45 -7.34
N PRO A 25 11.86 -2.77 -6.30
CA PRO A 25 11.42 -3.67 -5.24
C PRO A 25 10.11 -3.25 -4.56
N SER A 26 9.86 -1.94 -4.41
CA SER A 26 8.59 -1.43 -3.87
C SER A 26 7.41 -1.67 -4.79
N ASP A 27 7.61 -1.56 -6.10
CA ASP A 27 6.56 -1.83 -7.07
C ASP A 27 6.26 -3.33 -7.18
N ILE A 28 7.26 -4.19 -6.96
CA ILE A 28 7.06 -5.65 -6.86
C ILE A 28 6.04 -6.00 -5.78
N TYR A 29 5.97 -5.27 -4.67
CA TYR A 29 4.96 -5.52 -3.63
C TYR A 29 3.53 -5.26 -4.12
N VAL A 30 3.33 -4.35 -5.08
CA VAL A 30 2.02 -4.15 -5.73
C VAL A 30 1.64 -5.35 -6.58
N PHE A 31 2.61 -5.98 -7.27
CA PHE A 31 2.37 -7.21 -8.02
C PHE A 31 2.06 -8.40 -7.10
N GLU A 32 2.78 -8.54 -5.98
CA GLU A 32 2.48 -9.56 -4.96
C GLU A 32 1.10 -9.38 -4.34
N SER A 33 0.71 -8.15 -4.03
CA SER A 33 -0.64 -7.84 -3.56
C SER A 33 -1.70 -8.29 -4.56
N ARG A 34 -1.50 -7.97 -5.84
CA ARG A 34 -2.43 -8.37 -6.91
C ARG A 34 -2.47 -9.88 -7.10
N ALA A 35 -1.36 -10.59 -6.89
CA ALA A 35 -1.33 -12.04 -6.94
C ALA A 35 -2.13 -12.66 -5.78
N ALA A 36 -2.00 -12.11 -4.56
CA ALA A 36 -2.78 -12.53 -3.40
C ALA A 36 -4.28 -12.25 -3.59
N ASP A 37 -4.63 -11.08 -4.12
CA ASP A 37 -6.02 -10.72 -4.46
C ASP A 37 -6.65 -11.71 -5.45
N LYS A 38 -5.93 -12.09 -6.52
CA LYS A 38 -6.36 -13.13 -7.47
C LYS A 38 -6.55 -14.50 -6.82
N ALA A 39 -5.84 -14.78 -5.75
CA ALA A 39 -5.99 -16.01 -4.97
C ALA A 39 -7.08 -15.91 -3.89
N ASN A 40 -7.86 -14.81 -3.87
CA ASN A 40 -8.86 -14.48 -2.84
C ASN A 40 -8.27 -14.39 -1.42
N ASP A 41 -6.99 -14.05 -1.30
CA ASP A 41 -6.32 -13.78 -0.01
C ASP A 41 -6.17 -12.28 0.19
N GLU A 42 -7.27 -11.64 0.56
CA GLU A 42 -7.36 -10.19 0.75
C GLU A 42 -6.39 -9.71 1.85
N LYS A 43 -6.23 -10.49 2.93
CA LYS A 43 -5.32 -10.16 4.02
C LYS A 43 -3.88 -10.05 3.50
N THR A 44 -3.40 -11.07 2.80
CA THR A 44 -2.05 -11.07 2.23
C THR A 44 -1.90 -9.96 1.18
N SER A 45 -2.97 -9.65 0.44
CA SER A 45 -2.98 -8.51 -0.49
C SER A 45 -2.70 -7.19 0.22
N TRP A 46 -3.37 -6.92 1.34
CA TRP A 46 -3.14 -5.72 2.14
C TRP A 46 -1.76 -5.72 2.81
N GLU A 47 -1.30 -6.87 3.30
CA GLU A 47 0.03 -6.98 3.93
C GLU A 47 1.15 -6.64 2.94
N TRP A 48 1.05 -7.09 1.69
CA TRP A 48 1.99 -6.70 0.63
C TRP A 48 1.92 -5.21 0.32
N LEU A 49 0.73 -4.62 0.16
CA LEU A 49 0.60 -3.19 -0.08
C LEU A 49 1.19 -2.35 1.06
N ALA A 50 1.02 -2.79 2.31
CA ALA A 50 1.56 -2.12 3.49
C ALA A 50 3.10 -2.22 3.61
N MET A 51 3.77 -3.05 2.80
CA MET A 51 5.23 -3.03 2.68
C MET A 51 5.74 -1.98 1.69
N GLY A 52 4.90 -1.50 0.78
CA GLY A 52 5.26 -0.50 -0.21
C GLY A 52 5.12 0.94 0.28
N GLU A 53 5.83 1.86 -0.39
CA GLU A 53 5.63 3.30 -0.19
C GLU A 53 4.61 3.86 -1.18
N LEU A 54 3.34 3.75 -0.82
CA LEU A 54 2.24 4.27 -1.63
C LEU A 54 2.31 5.81 -1.78
N PRO A 55 1.89 6.36 -2.93
CA PRO A 55 1.78 7.80 -3.09
C PRO A 55 0.69 8.37 -2.17
N ALA A 56 0.81 9.65 -1.79
CA ALA A 56 -0.06 10.29 -0.81
C ALA A 56 -1.55 10.20 -1.20
N HIS A 57 -1.89 10.45 -2.46
CA HIS A 57 -3.28 10.35 -2.95
C HIS A 57 -3.86 8.94 -2.82
N ALA A 58 -3.04 7.89 -2.95
CA ALA A 58 -3.50 6.51 -2.75
C ALA A 58 -3.83 6.25 -1.26
N LEU A 59 -3.04 6.82 -0.35
CA LEU A 59 -3.30 6.76 1.10
C LEU A 59 -4.58 7.52 1.48
N LEU A 60 -4.89 8.66 0.85
CA LEU A 60 -6.20 9.32 1.00
C LEU A 60 -7.35 8.44 0.51
N GLY A 61 -7.21 7.83 -0.66
CA GLY A 61 -8.21 6.90 -1.19
C GLY A 61 -8.45 5.71 -0.25
N LEU A 62 -7.38 5.18 0.35
CA LEU A 62 -7.46 4.12 1.36
C LEU A 62 -8.15 4.59 2.64
N LYS A 63 -7.82 5.78 3.15
CA LYS A 63 -8.46 6.35 4.34
C LYS A 63 -9.95 6.50 4.13
N LYS A 64 -10.36 7.03 2.97
CA LYS A 64 -11.76 7.19 2.61
C LYS A 64 -12.52 5.87 2.54
N ARG A 65 -11.89 4.81 2.00
CA ARG A 65 -12.54 3.51 1.80
C ARG A 65 -12.55 2.63 3.05
N CYS A 66 -11.46 2.64 3.82
CA CYS A 66 -11.18 1.68 4.87
C CYS A 66 -11.07 2.33 6.27
N GLY A 67 -11.02 3.66 6.34
CA GLY A 67 -10.84 4.42 7.57
C GLY A 67 -9.36 4.58 7.96
N ALA A 68 -9.10 5.57 8.82
CA ALA A 68 -7.76 5.85 9.33
C ALA A 68 -7.20 4.70 10.20
N GLN A 69 -8.06 4.03 10.96
CA GLN A 69 -7.65 2.93 11.83
C GLN A 69 -7.07 1.75 11.04
N PHE A 70 -7.65 1.43 9.88
CA PHE A 70 -7.13 0.39 8.99
C PHE A 70 -5.68 0.67 8.55
N ILE A 71 -5.38 1.92 8.21
CA ILE A 71 -4.02 2.33 7.79
C ILE A 71 -3.02 2.12 8.93
N ARG A 72 -3.42 2.45 10.16
CA ARG A 72 -2.62 2.25 11.38
C ARG A 72 -2.41 0.77 11.70
N ASP A 73 -3.48 -0.02 11.69
CA ASP A 73 -3.46 -1.44 12.04
C ASP A 73 -2.61 -2.25 11.06
N MET A 74 -2.73 -1.97 9.76
CA MET A 74 -1.88 -2.58 8.73
C MET A 74 -0.43 -2.04 8.77
N GLY A 75 -0.24 -0.86 9.36
CA GLY A 75 1.05 -0.18 9.48
C GLY A 75 1.59 0.23 8.12
N PHE A 76 0.77 0.91 7.31
CA PHE A 76 1.20 1.54 6.07
C PHE A 76 2.21 2.66 6.35
N PRO A 77 3.27 2.81 5.54
CA PRO A 77 4.15 3.97 5.61
C PRO A 77 3.41 5.24 5.20
N THR A 78 3.29 6.20 6.11
CA THR A 78 2.53 7.44 5.87
C THR A 78 3.39 8.64 5.46
N LYS A 79 4.73 8.51 5.47
CA LYS A 79 5.68 9.62 5.30
C LYS A 79 5.36 10.56 4.13
N LYS A 80 4.92 10.03 2.98
CA LYS A 80 4.54 10.84 1.81
C LYS A 80 3.25 11.63 2.04
N ALA A 81 2.23 11.00 2.64
CA ALA A 81 0.99 11.68 3.02
C ALA A 81 1.19 12.68 4.16
N ASP A 82 2.05 12.36 5.13
CA ASP A 82 2.40 13.28 6.22
C ASP A 82 3.08 14.55 5.68
N ALA A 83 3.93 14.40 4.65
CA ALA A 83 4.60 15.52 3.99
C ALA A 83 3.64 16.38 3.14
N GLU A 84 2.68 15.75 2.46
CA GLU A 84 1.77 16.44 1.53
C GLU A 84 0.56 17.06 2.25
N TYR A 85 0.00 16.35 3.22
CA TYR A 85 -1.25 16.70 3.89
C TYR A 85 -1.10 17.05 5.37
N GLY A 86 0.11 16.99 5.92
CA GLY A 86 0.40 17.21 7.33
C GLY A 86 0.30 15.92 8.15
N PRO A 87 1.04 15.81 9.28
CA PRO A 87 1.12 14.59 10.08
C PRO A 87 -0.19 14.19 10.77
N ASP A 88 -1.18 15.10 10.83
CA ASP A 88 -2.51 14.91 11.41
C ASP A 88 -3.56 14.48 10.36
N TRP A 89 -3.17 14.21 9.12
CA TRP A 89 -4.09 13.93 8.00
C TRP A 89 -5.02 12.72 8.22
N LEU A 90 -4.61 11.77 9.06
CA LEU A 90 -5.42 10.61 9.43
C LEU A 90 -6.59 10.99 10.36
N ASP A 91 -6.49 12.09 11.10
CA ASP A 91 -7.42 12.47 12.16
C ASP A 91 -8.37 13.62 11.78
N ARG A 92 -8.29 14.10 10.53
CA ARG A 92 -9.10 15.22 10.04
C ARG A 92 -9.62 14.95 8.64
N ASP A 93 -10.71 15.62 8.26
CA ASP A 93 -11.18 15.61 6.87
C ASP A 93 -10.24 16.39 5.96
N ILE A 94 -9.96 15.82 4.80
CA ILE A 94 -9.20 16.48 3.74
C ILE A 94 -10.12 16.76 2.57
N ILE A 95 -10.14 18.02 2.12
CA ILE A 95 -10.98 18.47 1.02
C ILE A 95 -10.10 18.83 -0.16
N ILE A 96 -10.24 18.09 -1.26
CA ILE A 96 -9.54 18.36 -2.53
C ILE A 96 -10.60 18.53 -3.61
N ALA A 97 -10.65 19.70 -4.24
CA ALA A 97 -11.62 20.02 -5.29
C ALA A 97 -13.10 19.69 -4.92
N GLY A 98 -13.47 19.90 -3.65
CA GLY A 98 -14.82 19.62 -3.14
C GLY A 98 -15.08 18.15 -2.77
N VAL A 99 -14.10 17.26 -2.90
CA VAL A 99 -14.20 15.86 -2.48
C VAL A 99 -13.60 15.70 -1.09
N HIS A 100 -14.38 15.08 -0.18
CA HIS A 100 -13.96 14.75 1.19
C HIS A 100 -13.24 13.40 1.24
N PHE A 101 -12.15 13.34 2.01
CA PHE A 101 -11.27 12.18 2.23
C PHE A 101 -10.90 11.99 3.71
#